data_AF-A0A2V8DMK3-F1
#
_entry.id   AF-A0A2V8DMK3-F1
#
_cell.length_a   1.000
_cell.length_b   1.000
_cell.length_c   1.000
_cell.angle_alpha   90.00
_cell.angle_beta   90.00
_cell.angle_gamma   90.00
#
_symmetry.space_group_name_H-M   'P 1'
#
loop_
_entity.id
_entity.type
_entity.pdbx_description
1 polymer ?
#
loop_
_entity_poly.entity_id
_entity_poly.type
_entity_poly.pdbx_seq_one_letter_code
_entity_poly.pdbx_strand_id
1 'polypeptide(L)'
;MNPDPPRYRPLERFWPYADLPEQPTDEELAALDPDLHEALFGAQPRPFSISLVFPALDVPDFAAALDLARGSAEFRETGSGPGRRFRVRFWSSDARRLRDLFQIVGRSDETEVLIDDRPVPYARELWLPLVWFLIPR
;
A
#
# COMPACT_ATOMS: atom_id res chain seq x y z
N MET A 1 -12.98 -25.84 -19.93
CA MET A 1 -12.37 -26.29 -21.19
C MET A 1 -10.88 -26.09 -21.03
N ASN A 2 -10.08 -27.15 -21.12
CA ASN A 2 -8.62 -27.00 -21.09
C ASN A 2 -8.19 -26.49 -22.47
N PRO A 3 -7.45 -25.38 -22.58
CA PRO A 3 -6.98 -24.89 -23.87
C PRO A 3 -5.98 -25.89 -24.46
N ASP A 4 -6.10 -26.17 -25.76
CA ASP A 4 -5.15 -27.02 -26.48
C ASP A 4 -3.72 -26.44 -26.37
N PRO A 5 -2.68 -27.29 -26.22
CA PRO A 5 -1.32 -26.82 -26.10
C PRO A 5 -0.84 -26.16 -27.42
N PRO A 6 -0.02 -25.09 -27.35
CA PRO A 6 0.44 -24.36 -28.52
C PRO A 6 1.35 -25.21 -29.43
N ARG A 7 1.18 -25.05 -30.74
CA ARG A 7 1.87 -25.82 -31.81
C ARG A 7 3.39 -25.60 -31.88
N TYR A 8 3.90 -24.57 -31.21
CA TYR A 8 5.32 -24.22 -31.19
C TYR A 8 5.72 -23.77 -29.79
N ARG A 9 6.68 -24.48 -29.17
CA ARG A 9 7.28 -24.12 -27.88
C ARG A 9 8.78 -23.87 -28.10
N PRO A 10 9.27 -22.63 -27.93
CA PRO A 10 10.69 -22.32 -27.98
C PRO A 10 11.47 -23.12 -26.92
N LEU A 11 12.73 -23.48 -27.22
CA LEU A 11 13.59 -24.27 -26.33
C LEU A 11 13.74 -23.60 -24.96
N GLU A 12 13.43 -24.42 -23.95
CA GLU A 12 13.14 -24.06 -22.56
C GLU A 12 14.40 -23.65 -21.80
N ARG A 13 14.25 -22.66 -20.92
CA ARG A 13 15.23 -22.16 -19.93
C ARG A 13 16.15 -21.06 -20.45
N PHE A 14 15.67 -19.82 -20.32
CA PHE A 14 16.45 -18.61 -20.55
C PHE A 14 17.59 -18.44 -19.51
N TRP A 15 17.48 -19.06 -18.32
CA TRP A 15 18.52 -19.07 -17.27
C TRP A 15 19.03 -20.48 -16.96
N PRO A 16 20.14 -20.94 -17.57
CA PRO A 16 20.59 -22.33 -17.46
C PRO A 16 21.01 -22.77 -16.04
N TYR A 17 21.21 -21.82 -15.12
CA TYR A 17 21.63 -22.06 -13.74
C TYR A 17 20.51 -21.86 -12.70
N ALA A 18 19.32 -21.42 -13.13
CA ALA A 18 18.20 -21.25 -12.24
C ALA A 18 17.20 -22.38 -12.49
N ASP A 19 17.01 -23.25 -11.49
CA ASP A 19 15.92 -24.24 -11.48
C ASP A 19 14.63 -23.57 -10.99
N LEU A 20 14.18 -22.55 -11.74
CA LEU A 20 12.91 -21.88 -11.50
C LEU A 20 11.81 -22.51 -12.35
N PRO A 21 10.60 -22.73 -11.79
CA PRO A 21 9.45 -23.13 -12.59
C PRO A 21 9.10 -22.03 -13.60
N GLU A 22 8.63 -22.42 -14.78
CA GLU A 22 8.28 -21.48 -15.86
C GLU A 22 7.06 -20.62 -15.52
N GLN A 23 6.13 -21.17 -14.75
CA GLN A 23 4.99 -20.44 -14.21
C GLN A 23 5.20 -20.18 -12.72
N PRO A 24 4.97 -18.93 -12.25
CA PRO A 24 4.94 -18.66 -10.83
C PRO A 24 3.83 -19.47 -10.17
N THR A 25 4.06 -19.89 -8.94
CA THR A 25 3.07 -20.57 -8.12
C THR A 25 1.96 -19.61 -7.68
N ASP A 26 0.79 -20.14 -7.29
CA ASP A 26 -0.32 -19.34 -6.77
C ASP A 26 0.08 -18.51 -5.54
N GLU A 27 0.95 -19.06 -4.68
CA GLU A 27 1.48 -18.35 -3.51
C GLU A 27 2.40 -17.19 -3.91
N GLU A 28 3.27 -17.37 -4.91
CA GLU A 28 4.14 -16.30 -5.43
C GLU A 28 3.32 -15.19 -6.11
N LEU A 29 2.28 -15.57 -6.85
CA LEU A 29 1.35 -14.61 -7.44
C LEU A 29 0.59 -13.81 -6.37
N ALA A 30 0.15 -14.47 -5.29
CA ALA A 30 -0.52 -13.80 -4.17
C ALA A 30 0.42 -12.88 -3.38
N ALA A 31 1.73 -13.14 -3.40
CA ALA A 31 2.74 -12.31 -2.75
C ALA A 31 3.19 -11.10 -3.60
N LEU A 32 2.73 -10.98 -4.85
CA LEU A 32 3.06 -9.83 -5.69
C LEU A 32 2.58 -8.53 -5.05
N ASP A 33 3.38 -7.48 -5.24
CA ASP A 33 2.92 -6.13 -4.93
C ASP A 33 1.59 -5.86 -5.66
N PRO A 34 0.55 -5.36 -4.98
CA PRO A 34 -0.77 -5.22 -5.56
C PRO A 34 -0.81 -4.33 -6.81
N ASP A 35 0.06 -3.32 -6.90
CA ASP A 35 0.13 -2.45 -8.07
C ASP A 35 0.83 -3.15 -9.24
N LEU A 36 1.84 -3.99 -8.95
CA LEU A 36 2.47 -4.87 -9.94
C LEU A 36 1.48 -5.92 -10.46
N HIS A 37 0.69 -6.53 -9.56
CA HIS A 37 -0.32 -7.50 -9.94
C HIS A 37 -1.39 -6.87 -10.85
N GLU A 38 -1.87 -5.66 -10.54
CA GLU A 38 -2.82 -4.92 -11.38
C GLU A 38 -2.24 -4.63 -12.77
N ALA A 39 -0.96 -4.24 -12.86
CA ALA A 39 -0.29 -3.97 -14.13
C ALA A 39 -0.16 -5.23 -15.02
N LEU A 40 0.05 -6.40 -14.40
CA LEU A 40 0.25 -7.68 -15.11
C LEU A 40 -1.07 -8.37 -15.48
N PHE A 41 -2.07 -8.33 -14.59
CA PHE A 41 -3.28 -9.17 -14.67
C PHE A 41 -4.59 -8.37 -14.70
N GLY A 42 -4.53 -7.04 -14.59
CA GLY A 42 -5.69 -6.17 -14.53
C GLY A 42 -6.28 -6.01 -13.12
N ALA A 43 -7.27 -5.11 -12.99
CA ALA A 43 -7.85 -4.74 -11.72
C ALA A 43 -8.68 -5.89 -11.11
N GLN A 44 -8.30 -6.32 -9.91
CA GLN A 44 -9.14 -7.17 -9.09
C GLN A 44 -10.03 -6.31 -8.18
N PRO A 45 -11.26 -6.77 -7.84
CA PRO A 45 -12.08 -6.10 -6.85
C PRO A 45 -11.40 -6.19 -5.47
N ARG A 46 -10.70 -5.12 -5.10
CA ARG A 46 -10.05 -4.94 -3.79
C ARG A 46 -10.72 -3.80 -3.01
N PRO A 47 -10.77 -3.86 -1.67
CA PRO A 47 -11.06 -2.66 -0.89
C PRO A 47 -10.05 -1.58 -1.26
N PHE A 48 -10.52 -0.35 -1.47
CA PHE A 48 -9.60 0.76 -1.65
C PHE A 48 -8.76 0.97 -0.38
N SER A 49 -7.56 1.48 -0.59
CA SER A 49 -6.59 1.76 0.44
C SER A 49 -6.49 3.26 0.67
N ILE A 50 -6.08 3.61 1.90
CA ILE A 50 -5.79 4.97 2.30
C ILE A 50 -4.33 5.01 2.74
N SER A 51 -3.54 5.84 2.08
CA SER A 51 -2.12 6.01 2.41
C SER A 51 -1.89 7.34 3.10
N LEU A 52 -1.01 7.41 4.09
CA LEU A 52 -0.53 8.69 4.63
C LEU A 52 0.95 8.83 4.28
N VAL A 53 1.35 10.00 3.79
CA VAL A 53 2.75 10.36 3.59
C VAL A 53 3.04 11.58 4.45
N PHE A 54 3.97 11.48 5.38
CA PHE A 54 4.26 12.57 6.33
C PHE A 54 5.76 12.68 6.62
N PRO A 55 6.26 13.90 6.96
CA PRO A 55 7.65 14.10 7.34
C PRO A 55 7.93 13.59 8.77
N ALA A 56 9.20 13.64 9.18
CA ALA A 56 9.52 13.57 10.60
C ALA A 56 8.95 14.81 11.33
N LEU A 57 8.24 14.60 12.44
CA LEU A 57 7.64 15.69 13.22
C LEU A 57 8.38 15.86 14.54
N ASP A 58 8.62 17.11 14.93
CA ASP A 58 9.13 17.46 16.25
C ASP A 58 7.97 17.66 17.24
N VAL A 59 7.30 16.55 17.57
CA VAL A 59 6.20 16.51 18.54
C VAL A 59 6.40 15.36 19.52
N PRO A 60 6.00 15.49 20.80
CA PRO A 60 6.21 14.45 21.81
C PRO A 60 5.61 13.09 21.44
N ASP A 61 4.45 13.11 20.77
CA ASP A 61 3.70 11.90 20.40
C ASP A 61 4.22 11.23 19.12
N PHE A 62 5.29 11.74 18.49
CA PHE A 62 5.77 11.24 17.21
C PHE A 62 6.29 9.79 17.31
N ALA A 63 6.90 9.41 18.43
CA ALA A 63 7.32 8.03 18.66
C ALA A 63 6.10 7.07 18.63
N ALA A 64 5.00 7.44 19.29
CA ALA A 64 3.77 6.66 19.27
C ALA A 64 3.13 6.61 17.86
N ALA A 65 3.23 7.69 17.08
CA ALA A 65 2.82 7.67 15.68
C ALA A 65 3.62 6.65 14.84
N LEU A 66 4.94 6.53 15.07
CA LEU A 66 5.74 5.52 14.38
C LEU A 66 5.38 4.10 14.78
N ASP A 67 5.01 3.86 16.04
CA ASP A 67 4.54 2.55 16.49
C ASP A 67 3.20 2.18 15.82
N LEU A 68 2.26 3.13 15.74
CA LEU A 68 1.01 2.95 14.99
C LEU A 68 1.27 2.69 13.50
N ALA A 69 2.20 3.43 12.91
CA ALA A 69 2.59 3.32 11.51
C ALA A 69 3.16 1.93 11.17
N ARG A 70 3.99 1.36 12.05
CA ARG A 70 4.56 0.01 11.86
C ARG A 70 3.50 -1.11 11.90
N GLY A 71 2.35 -0.87 12.53
CA GLY A 71 1.22 -1.81 12.57
C GLY A 71 0.25 -1.71 11.38
N SER A 72 0.58 -0.91 10.37
CA SER A 72 -0.22 -0.73 9.15
C SER A 72 0.03 -1.86 8.13
N ALA A 73 -0.74 -1.89 7.04
CA ALA A 73 -0.60 -2.91 6.01
C ALA A 73 0.73 -2.79 5.24
N GLU A 74 1.23 -1.56 5.08
CA GLU A 74 2.55 -1.29 4.53
C GLU A 74 3.15 -0.08 5.25
N PHE A 75 4.42 -0.19 5.66
CA PHE A 75 5.20 0.92 6.20
C PHE A 75 6.51 1.02 5.43
N ARG A 76 6.77 2.20 4.86
CA ARG A 76 7.99 2.50 4.11
C ARG A 76 8.56 3.84 4.53
N GLU A 77 9.86 3.85 4.71
CA GLU A 77 10.63 5.07 4.94
C GLU A 77 11.45 5.39 3.70
N THR A 78 11.41 6.64 3.25
CA THR A 78 12.16 7.12 2.09
C THR A 78 12.85 8.45 2.39
N GLY A 79 13.94 8.73 1.69
CA GLY A 79 14.71 9.97 1.85
C GLY A 79 15.59 10.01 3.11
N SER A 80 16.23 11.15 3.35
CA SER A 80 17.10 11.38 4.50
C SER A 80 17.06 12.85 4.93
N GLY A 81 17.39 13.09 6.21
CA GLY A 81 17.38 14.45 6.78
C GLY A 81 16.01 15.14 6.63
N PRO A 82 15.96 16.39 6.14
CA PRO A 82 14.69 17.12 5.91
C PRO A 82 13.78 16.47 4.86
N GLY A 83 14.35 15.70 3.94
CA GLY A 83 13.60 14.98 2.90
C GLY A 83 13.07 13.62 3.34
N ARG A 84 13.25 13.25 4.61
CA ARG A 84 12.74 11.97 5.15
C ARG A 84 11.21 11.98 5.12
N ARG A 85 10.62 10.93 4.56
CA ARG A 85 9.17 10.72 4.47
C ARG A 85 8.82 9.32 4.95
N PHE A 86 7.73 9.25 5.69
CA PHE A 86 7.12 8.01 6.13
C PHE A 86 5.85 7.82 5.32
N ARG A 87 5.77 6.70 4.61
CA ARG A 87 4.59 6.27 3.87
C ARG A 87 3.99 5.07 4.58
N VAL A 88 2.71 5.17 4.87
CA VAL A 88 1.91 4.10 5.47
C VAL A 88 0.69 3.82 4.63
N ARG A 89 0.24 2.56 4.56
CA ARG A 89 -1.00 2.16 3.89
C ARG A 89 -1.95 1.46 4.86
N PHE A 90 -3.21 1.85 4.84
CA PHE A 90 -4.30 1.23 5.59
C PHE A 90 -5.40 0.77 4.64
N TRP A 91 -6.09 -0.30 5.02
CA TRP A 91 -7.34 -0.68 4.37
C TRP A 91 -8.52 0.07 4.99
N SER A 92 -9.63 0.16 4.27
CA SER A 92 -10.86 0.78 4.79
C SER A 92 -11.37 0.12 6.08
N SER A 93 -11.06 -1.16 6.31
CA SER A 93 -11.33 -1.88 7.56
C SER A 93 -10.53 -1.39 8.77
N ASP A 94 -9.39 -0.75 8.55
CA ASP A 94 -8.48 -0.26 9.59
C ASP A 94 -8.75 1.21 9.98
N ALA A 95 -9.95 1.72 9.67
CA ALA A 95 -10.34 3.12 9.85
C ALA A 95 -9.99 3.71 11.24
N ARG A 96 -10.10 2.91 12.31
CA ARG A 96 -9.74 3.35 13.66
C ARG A 96 -8.24 3.62 13.81
N ARG A 97 -7.39 2.69 13.37
CA ARG A 97 -5.92 2.85 13.43
C ARG A 97 -5.44 4.00 12.55
N LEU A 98 -6.02 4.11 11.35
CA LEU A 98 -5.77 5.22 10.44
C LEU A 98 -6.11 6.56 11.12
N ARG A 99 -7.27 6.67 11.79
CA ARG A 99 -7.66 7.88 12.52
C ARG A 99 -6.70 8.20 13.65
N ASP A 100 -6.35 7.22 14.46
CA ASP A 100 -5.46 7.39 15.61
C ASP A 100 -4.09 7.95 15.17
N LEU A 101 -3.53 7.41 14.08
CA LEU A 101 -2.30 7.94 13.49
C LEU A 101 -2.50 9.36 12.94
N PHE A 102 -3.59 9.58 12.18
CA PHE A 102 -3.87 10.88 11.57
C PHE A 102 -4.07 12.01 12.60
N GLN A 103 -4.56 11.72 13.81
CA GLN A 103 -4.65 12.74 14.88
C GLN A 103 -3.28 13.30 15.28
N ILE A 104 -2.21 12.52 15.12
CA ILE A 104 -0.84 12.93 15.44
C ILE A 104 -0.23 13.62 14.22
N VAL A 105 -0.17 12.91 13.08
CA VAL A 105 0.58 13.37 11.91
C VAL A 105 -0.16 14.42 11.08
N GLY A 106 -1.50 14.37 11.07
CA GLY A 106 -2.35 15.30 10.33
C GLY A 106 -2.27 16.75 10.81
N ARG A 107 -1.56 17.04 11.91
CA ARG A 107 -1.25 18.42 12.31
C ARG A 107 -0.30 19.13 11.36
N SER A 108 0.52 18.38 10.64
CA SER A 108 1.38 18.91 9.59
C SER A 108 0.61 19.05 8.29
N ASP A 109 0.78 20.21 7.68
CA ASP A 109 0.39 20.59 6.32
C ASP A 109 1.20 19.84 5.24
N GLU A 110 2.38 19.32 5.57
CA GLU A 110 3.15 18.41 4.70
C GLU A 110 2.62 16.97 4.72
N THR A 111 1.58 16.66 5.52
CA THR A 111 0.96 15.33 5.50
C THR A 111 -0.01 15.20 4.33
N GLU A 112 0.33 14.33 3.39
CA GLU A 112 -0.49 13.97 2.25
C GLU A 112 -1.34 12.74 2.59
N VAL A 113 -2.57 12.69 2.05
CA VAL A 113 -3.41 11.49 2.11
C VAL A 113 -3.77 10.99 0.72
N LEU A 114 -3.36 9.73 0.54
CA LEU A 114 -3.43 8.82 -0.58
C LEU A 114 -4.79 8.14 -0.69
N ILE A 115 -5.45 8.04 -1.85
CA ILE A 115 -6.45 6.98 -2.07
C ILE A 115 -5.92 6.09 -3.18
N ASP A 116 -5.73 4.79 -2.88
CA ASP A 116 -5.03 3.85 -3.78
C ASP A 116 -3.72 4.43 -4.30
N ASP A 117 -2.97 5.06 -3.39
CA ASP A 117 -1.69 5.71 -3.63
C ASP A 117 -1.68 6.80 -4.71
N ARG A 118 -2.87 7.31 -5.04
CA ARG A 118 -3.06 8.43 -5.94
C ARG A 118 -3.61 9.64 -5.18
N PRO A 119 -3.11 10.84 -5.47
CA PRO A 119 -3.69 12.06 -4.91
C PRO A 119 -5.11 12.22 -5.44
N VAL A 120 -6.05 12.53 -4.54
CA VAL A 120 -7.44 12.82 -4.88
C VAL A 120 -7.87 14.17 -4.31
N PRO A 121 -8.83 14.87 -4.96
CA PRO A 121 -9.36 16.11 -4.42
C PRO A 121 -9.98 15.92 -3.03
N TYR A 122 -9.75 16.88 -2.13
CA TYR A 122 -10.33 16.91 -0.78
C TYR A 122 -10.06 15.63 0.04
N ALA A 123 -8.89 15.02 -0.14
CA ALA A 123 -8.50 13.81 0.57
C ALA A 123 -8.62 13.96 2.10
N ARG A 124 -8.17 15.09 2.65
CA ARG A 124 -8.20 15.36 4.09
C ARG A 124 -9.59 15.78 4.58
N GLU A 125 -10.27 16.61 3.81
CA GLU A 125 -11.48 17.32 4.23
C GLU A 125 -12.77 16.53 3.97
N LEU A 126 -12.74 15.58 3.03
CA LEU A 126 -13.91 14.78 2.64
C LEU A 126 -13.68 13.29 2.85
N TRP A 127 -12.62 12.72 2.26
CA TRP A 127 -12.41 11.27 2.27
C TRP A 127 -12.18 10.73 3.67
N LEU A 128 -11.31 11.36 4.46
CA LEU A 128 -11.06 10.93 5.84
C LEU A 128 -12.35 10.95 6.71
N PRO A 129 -13.14 12.05 6.74
CA PRO A 129 -14.45 12.02 7.40
C PRO A 129 -15.38 10.90 6.95
N LEU A 130 -15.42 10.57 5.66
CA LEU A 130 -16.23 9.46 5.15
C LEU A 130 -15.75 8.12 5.71
N VAL A 131 -14.44 7.90 5.76
CA VAL A 131 -13.85 6.69 6.36
C VAL A 131 -14.14 6.63 7.87
N TRP A 132 -14.22 7.76 8.58
CA TRP A 132 -14.53 7.78 10.01
C TRP A 132 -15.95 7.29 10.33
N PHE A 133 -16.90 7.38 9.40
CA PHE A 133 -18.23 6.81 9.58
C PHE A 133 -18.22 5.27 9.62
N LEU A 134 -17.14 4.62 9.18
CA LEU A 134 -16.98 3.17 9.28
C LEU A 134 -16.57 2.71 10.69
N ILE A 135 -16.15 3.63 11.57
CA ILE A 135 -15.73 3.29 12.93
C ILE A 135 -16.99 2.99 13.77
N PRO A 136 -17.16 1.75 14.27
CA PRO A 136 -18.31 1.42 15.11
C PRO A 136 -18.29 2.25 16.40
N ARG A 137 -19.47 2.68 16.84
CA ARG A 137 -19.68 3.43 18.09
C ARG A 137 -19.58 2.55 19.32
#